data_AF-A0A496URN8-F1
#
_entry.id   AF-A0A496URN8-F1
#
_cell.length_a   1.000
_cell.length_b   1.000
_cell.length_c   1.000
_cell.angle_alpha   90.00
_cell.angle_beta   90.00
_cell.angle_gamma   90.00
#
_symmetry.space_group_name_H-M   'P 1'
#
loop_
_entity.id
_entity.type
_entity.pdbx_description
1 polymer ?
#
loop_
_entity_poly.entity_id
_entity_poly.type
_entity_poly.pdbx_seq_one_letter_code
_entity_poly.pdbx_strand_id
1 'polypeptide(L)' 'APEQGWDRDTTLENLALKAGLPADAWRHDCRLQIFEAEICEA' A
#
# COMPACT_ATOMS: atom_id res chain seq x y z
N ALA A 1 5.08 -3.00 -4.51
CA ALA A 1 5.32 -4.27 -3.80
C ALA A 1 6.23 -5.23 -4.62
N PRO A 2 7.40 -4.76 -5.11
CA PRO A 2 8.21 -5.54 -6.05
C PRO A 2 8.72 -6.86 -5.46
N GLU A 3 8.90 -6.96 -4.14
CA GLU A 3 9.37 -8.19 -3.46
C GLU A 3 8.30 -9.31 -3.39
N GLN A 4 7.03 -8.95 -3.49
CA GLN A 4 5.90 -9.90 -3.44
C GLN A 4 5.34 -10.22 -4.84
N GLY A 5 5.80 -9.50 -5.88
CA GLY A 5 5.32 -9.67 -7.25
C GLY A 5 3.89 -9.16 -7.49
N TRP A 6 3.37 -8.27 -6.66
CA TRP A 6 2.02 -7.74 -6.82
C TRP A 6 1.94 -6.61 -7.84
N ASP A 7 0.87 -6.64 -8.62
CA ASP A 7 0.44 -5.48 -9.40
C ASP A 7 -0.03 -4.34 -8.48
N ARG A 8 -0.17 -3.15 -9.07
CA ARG A 8 -0.63 -1.94 -8.39
C ARG A 8 -1.99 -2.15 -7.71
N ASP A 9 -2.97 -2.72 -8.40
CA ASP A 9 -4.31 -2.88 -7.81
C ASP A 9 -4.27 -3.81 -6.59
N THR A 10 -3.59 -4.97 -6.70
CA THR A 10 -3.39 -5.89 -5.57
C THR A 10 -2.63 -5.26 -4.41
N THR A 11 -1.66 -4.39 -4.69
CA THR A 11 -0.93 -3.65 -3.65
C THR A 11 -1.87 -2.71 -2.88
N LEU A 12 -2.76 -2.00 -3.59
CA LEU A 12 -3.67 -1.03 -2.99
C LEU A 12 -4.83 -1.69 -2.22
N GLU A 13 -5.33 -2.84 -2.69
CA GLU A 13 -6.31 -3.65 -1.96
C GLU A 13 -5.76 -4.12 -0.61
N ASN A 14 -4.55 -4.69 -0.62
CA ASN A 14 -3.89 -5.14 0.61
C ASN A 14 -3.54 -3.98 1.55
N LEU A 15 -3.18 -2.81 1.00
CA LEU A 15 -2.94 -1.60 1.79
C LEU A 15 -4.22 -1.13 2.49
N ALA A 16 -5.36 -1.10 1.78
CA ALA A 16 -6.65 -0.72 2.37
C ALA A 16 -7.06 -1.67 3.49
N LEU A 17 -6.92 -2.99 3.28
CA LEU A 17 -7.17 -4.00 4.30
C LEU A 17 -6.26 -3.82 5.53
N LYS A 18 -4.98 -3.51 5.33
CA LYS A 18 -4.03 -3.24 6.42
C LYS A 18 -4.42 -2.01 7.25
N ALA A 19 -5.08 -1.04 6.63
CA ALA A 19 -5.63 0.14 7.30
C ALA A 19 -6.97 -0.12 8.01
N GLY A 20 -7.50 -1.34 7.95
CA GLY A 20 -8.81 -1.69 8.52
C GLY A 20 -10.00 -1.24 7.67
N LEU A 21 -9.76 -0.89 6.40
CA LEU A 21 -10.76 -0.43 5.45
C LEU A 21 -11.18 -1.57 4.51
N PRO A 22 -12.35 -1.48 3.85
CA PRO A 22 -12.71 -2.41 2.78
C PRO A 22 -11.69 -2.36 1.63
N ALA A 23 -11.49 -3.49 0.95
CA ALA A 23 -10.44 -3.65 -0.06
C ALA A 23 -10.53 -2.67 -1.23
N ASP A 24 -11.72 -2.14 -1.55
CA ASP A 24 -11.92 -1.14 -2.60
C ASP A 24 -11.83 0.31 -2.12
N ALA A 25 -11.66 0.56 -0.81
CA ALA A 25 -11.63 1.90 -0.23
C ALA A 25 -10.55 2.80 -0.86
N TRP A 26 -9.46 2.22 -1.38
CA TRP A 26 -8.41 2.97 -2.06
C TRP A 26 -8.89 3.72 -3.31
N ARG A 27 -10.04 3.34 -3.88
CA ARG A 27 -10.62 4.01 -5.04
C ARG A 27 -11.38 5.28 -4.69
N HIS A 28 -11.98 5.38 -3.50
CA HIS A 28 -12.92 6.45 -3.17
C HIS A 28 -12.91 6.92 -1.71
N ASP A 29 -12.63 6.04 -0.75
CA ASP A 29 -12.85 6.26 0.68
C ASP A 29 -11.55 6.19 1.50
N CYS A 30 -10.44 6.69 0.94
CA CYS A 30 -9.21 6.83 1.71
C CYS A 30 -8.29 7.93 1.14
N ARG A 31 -7.26 8.26 1.91
CA ARG A 31 -6.16 9.11 1.46
C ARG A 31 -4.90 8.27 1.32
N LEU A 32 -4.34 8.25 0.11
CA LEU A 32 -3.05 7.61 -0.16
C LEU A 32 -1.92 8.63 0.01
N GLN A 33 -0.83 8.21 0.66
CA GLN A 33 0.39 8.99 0.82
C GLN A 33 1.58 8.10 0.48
N ILE A 34 2.57 8.67 -0.21
CA ILE A 34 3.79 7.98 -0.59
C ILE A 34 4.90 8.51 0.31
N PHE A 35 5.76 7.61 0.76
CA PHE A 35 6.98 7.96 1.48
C PHE A 35 8.12 7.07 0.98
N GLU A 36 9.34 7.55 1.20
CA GLU A 36 10.58 6.83 0.88
C GLU A 36 11.40 6.73 2.16
N ALA A 37 12.24 5.70 2.25
CA ALA A 37 13.13 5.48 3.37
C ALA A 37 14.54 5.16 2.86
N GLU A 38 15.55 5.74 3.50
CA GLU A 38 16.96 5.40 3.29
C GLU A 38 17.39 4.40 4.36
N ILE A 39 18.11 3.35 3.96
CA ILE A 39 18.62 2.32 4.86
C ILE A 39 20.05 2.67 5.23
N CYS A 40 20.32 2.86 6.53
CA CYS A 40 21.68 3.04 7.05
C CYS A 40 22.13 1.78 7.80
N GLU A 41 23.30 1.26 7.44
CA GLU A 41 23.98 0.17 8.16
C GLU A 41 25.06 0.74 9.10
N ALA A 42 25.44 0.00 10.15
CA ALA A 42 26.37 0.43 11.20
C ALA A 42 27.83 0.06 10.92
#